data_AF-A0A229GHQ4-F1
#
_entry.id   AF-A0A229GHQ4-F1
#
_cell.length_a   1.000
_cell.length_b   1.000
_cell.length_c   1.000
_cell.angle_alpha   90.00
_cell.angle_beta   90.00
_cell.angle_gamma   90.00
#
_symmetry.space_group_name_H-M   'P 1'
#
loop_
_entity.id
_entity.type
_entity.pdbx_description
1 polymer ?
#
loop_
_entity_poly.entity_id
_entity_poly.type
_entity_poly.pdbx_seq_one_letter_code
_entity_poly.pdbx_strand_id
1 'polypeptide(L)'
;MQHLKASVCFILIVLLTACYPLSESKQTVGLVDNQSTLLGITERAAFELLLMALKQTKVAGLDCLQFRSETYDDTIATTWEFAAIEIHDEICGGDPYVGHVRNRYKVNANGSIMIYDPREGEYEPFKDLQ
;
A
#
# COMPACT_ATOMS: atom_id res chain seq x y z
N MET A 1 39.25 -33.19 40.32
CA MET A 1 39.06 -34.14 39.20
C MET A 1 38.60 -33.34 38.00
N GLN A 2 39.50 -33.16 37.03
CA GLN A 2 39.26 -32.47 35.76
C GLN A 2 38.75 -33.48 34.75
N HIS A 3 37.71 -33.14 33.99
CA HIS A 3 37.45 -33.79 32.71
C HIS A 3 37.20 -32.73 31.63
N LEU A 4 38.29 -32.44 30.90
CA LEU A 4 38.28 -32.01 29.51
C LEU A 4 37.47 -32.99 28.66
N LYS A 5 36.75 -32.48 27.66
CA LYS A 5 36.54 -33.07 26.31
C LYS A 5 35.45 -32.26 25.60
N ALA A 6 35.46 -31.99 24.30
CA ALA A 6 36.48 -31.87 23.27
C ALA A 6 35.72 -31.19 22.13
N SER A 7 36.34 -30.18 21.53
CA SER A 7 35.83 -29.45 20.37
C SER A 7 35.86 -30.35 19.13
N VAL A 8 34.79 -30.38 18.32
CA VAL A 8 34.87 -30.83 16.92
C VAL A 8 33.88 -30.00 16.08
N CYS A 9 34.43 -29.03 15.35
CA CYS A 9 33.77 -28.41 14.21
C CYS A 9 33.68 -29.42 13.06
N PHE A 10 32.48 -29.66 12.51
CA PHE A 10 32.33 -30.27 11.20
C PHE A 10 31.85 -29.21 10.20
N ILE A 11 32.81 -28.69 9.44
CA ILE A 11 32.58 -27.98 8.18
C ILE A 11 32.56 -29.07 7.11
N LEU A 12 31.48 -29.15 6.32
CA LEU A 12 31.51 -29.87 5.04
C LEU A 12 30.74 -29.06 4.00
N ILE A 13 31.56 -28.39 3.19
CA ILE A 13 31.19 -27.66 1.97
C ILE A 13 30.98 -28.70 0.88
N VAL A 14 29.82 -28.67 0.22
CA VAL A 14 29.66 -29.27 -1.11
C VAL A 14 29.11 -28.19 -2.03
N LEU A 15 30.03 -27.58 -2.77
CA LEU A 15 29.76 -26.73 -3.93
C LEU A 15 29.34 -27.65 -5.08
N LEU A 16 28.08 -27.55 -5.52
CA LEU A 16 27.67 -28.02 -6.84
C LEU A 16 27.33 -26.81 -7.70
N THR A 17 28.37 -26.26 -8.32
CA THR A 17 28.27 -25.32 -9.44
C THR A 17 27.81 -26.09 -10.67
N ALA A 18 26.51 -26.07 -10.94
CA ALA A 18 26.01 -26.43 -12.27
C ALA A 18 26.31 -25.26 -13.22
N CYS A 19 27.37 -25.41 -14.01
CA CYS A 19 27.65 -24.56 -15.16
C CYS A 19 26.58 -24.79 -16.22
N TYR A 20 25.67 -23.83 -16.41
CA TYR A 20 24.87 -23.74 -17.63
C TYR A 20 25.49 -22.67 -18.54
N PRO A 21 25.61 -22.95 -19.86
CA PRO A 21 26.27 -22.05 -20.78
C PRO A 21 25.49 -20.74 -20.96
N LEU A 22 26.27 -19.66 -21.00
CA LEU A 22 25.88 -18.30 -21.34
C LEU A 22 25.22 -18.31 -22.74
N SER A 23 23.92 -18.04 -22.82
CA SER A 23 23.26 -17.76 -24.09
C SER A 23 23.35 -16.25 -24.34
N GLU A 24 24.27 -15.85 -25.22
CA GLU A 24 24.23 -14.56 -25.90
C GLU A 24 22.91 -14.46 -26.67
N SER A 25 21.96 -13.68 -26.15
CA SER A 25 20.85 -13.17 -26.95
C SER A 25 21.02 -11.66 -27.10
N LYS A 26 21.44 -11.29 -28.32
CA LYS A 26 21.41 -9.98 -28.95
C LYS A 26 20.69 -8.87 -28.17
N GLN A 27 21.44 -7.81 -27.89
CA GLN A 27 20.90 -6.46 -27.76
C GLN A 27 20.03 -6.14 -28.98
N THR A 28 18.72 -6.25 -28.84
CA THR A 28 17.79 -5.43 -29.59
C THR A 28 17.52 -4.19 -28.76
N VAL A 29 18.00 -3.07 -29.26
CA VAL A 29 17.53 -1.71 -28.92
C VAL A 29 16.02 -1.69 -29.19
N GLY A 30 15.24 -2.10 -28.20
CA GLY A 30 13.83 -1.76 -28.13
C GLY A 30 13.75 -0.45 -27.38
N LEU A 31 13.16 0.57 -28.01
CA LEU A 31 12.58 1.68 -27.25
C LEU A 31 11.75 1.05 -26.13
N VAL A 32 12.24 1.14 -24.89
CA VAL A 32 11.38 0.98 -23.74
C VAL A 32 10.46 2.18 -23.80
N ASP A 33 9.29 1.95 -24.36
CA ASP A 33 8.19 2.87 -24.30
C ASP A 33 7.93 3.10 -22.81
N ASN A 34 8.47 4.20 -22.29
CA ASN A 34 8.37 4.59 -20.89
C ASN A 34 6.98 5.20 -20.60
N GLN A 35 5.98 4.72 -21.34
CA GLN A 35 4.58 4.84 -21.04
C GLN A 35 4.16 3.47 -20.54
N SER A 36 4.42 3.23 -19.26
CA SER A 36 3.53 2.38 -18.48
C SER A 36 2.15 3.01 -18.66
N THR A 37 1.38 2.50 -19.63
CA THR A 37 -0.05 2.71 -19.67
C THR A 37 -0.54 2.16 -18.35
N LEU A 38 -0.74 3.08 -17.41
CA LEU A 38 -1.29 2.77 -16.11
C LEU A 38 -2.69 2.22 -16.39
N LEU A 39 -2.78 0.90 -16.49
CA LEU A 39 -4.03 0.20 -16.55
C LEU A 39 -4.76 0.62 -15.27
N GLY A 40 -5.91 1.26 -15.44
CA GLY A 40 -6.70 1.71 -14.30
C GLY A 40 -7.03 0.53 -13.39
N ILE A 41 -7.42 0.85 -12.16
CA ILE A 41 -7.87 -0.13 -11.17
C ILE A 41 -9.38 0.02 -10.93
N THR A 42 -10.00 -1.03 -10.40
CA THR A 42 -11.39 -0.97 -9.95
C THR A 42 -11.50 -0.25 -8.60
N GLU A 43 -12.69 0.24 -8.26
CA GLU A 43 -12.98 0.84 -6.95
C GLU A 43 -12.58 -0.09 -5.80
N ARG A 44 -12.92 -1.39 -5.91
CA ARG A 44 -12.59 -2.39 -4.90
C ARG A 44 -11.09 -2.51 -4.69
N ALA A 45 -10.32 -2.61 -5.78
CA ALA A 45 -8.86 -2.70 -5.69
C ALA A 45 -8.26 -1.45 -5.07
N ALA A 46 -8.77 -0.26 -5.44
CA ALA A 46 -8.33 1.00 -4.84
C ALA A 46 -8.67 1.07 -3.34
N PHE A 47 -9.86 0.63 -2.94
CA PHE A 47 -10.28 0.61 -1.55
C PHE A 47 -9.45 -0.38 -0.71
N GLU A 48 -9.12 -1.55 -1.26
CA GLU A 48 -8.24 -2.52 -0.60
C GLU A 48 -6.84 -1.95 -0.37
N LEU A 49 -6.27 -1.26 -1.36
CA LEU A 49 -4.97 -0.57 -1.22
C LEU A 49 -5.02 0.48 -0.11
N LEU A 50 -6.08 1.31 -0.09
CA LEU A 50 -6.28 2.30 0.96
C LEU A 50 -6.36 1.64 2.34
N LEU A 51 -7.22 0.64 2.50
CA LEU A 51 -7.45 -0.01 3.79
C LEU A 51 -6.17 -0.71 4.31
N MET A 52 -5.39 -1.31 3.42
CA MET A 52 -4.08 -1.89 3.77
C MET A 52 -3.12 -0.82 4.30
N ALA A 53 -3.00 0.31 3.62
CA ALA A 53 -2.12 1.39 4.04
C ALA A 53 -2.56 2.01 5.39
N LEU A 54 -3.85 2.26 5.58
CA LEU A 54 -4.40 2.80 6.84
C LEU A 54 -4.17 1.84 8.02
N LYS A 55 -4.27 0.52 7.80
CA LYS A 55 -3.98 -0.50 8.81
C LYS A 55 -2.49 -0.58 9.12
N GLN A 56 -1.64 -0.54 8.10
CA GLN A 56 -0.19 -0.59 8.26
C GLN A 56 0.33 0.61 9.06
N THR A 57 -0.21 1.80 8.80
CA THR A 57 0.10 3.05 9.51
C THR A 57 -0.60 3.18 10.86
N LYS A 58 -1.46 2.23 11.23
CA LYS A 58 -2.22 2.20 12.50
C LYS A 58 -3.01 3.49 12.76
N VAL A 59 -3.72 3.97 11.73
CA VAL A 59 -4.60 5.14 11.86
C VAL A 59 -5.59 4.93 13.00
N ALA A 60 -5.59 5.85 13.96
CA ALA A 60 -6.41 5.74 15.16
C ALA A 60 -7.92 5.81 14.83
N GLY A 61 -8.69 4.88 15.39
CA GLY A 61 -10.14 4.80 15.22
C GLY A 61 -10.58 4.37 13.83
N LEU A 62 -9.76 3.61 13.10
CA LEU A 62 -10.09 3.12 11.75
C LEU A 62 -11.37 2.27 11.70
N ASP A 63 -11.68 1.56 12.79
CA ASP A 63 -12.93 0.80 12.99
C ASP A 63 -14.17 1.69 13.16
N CYS A 64 -13.97 2.96 13.52
CA CYS A 64 -15.00 3.99 13.63
C CYS A 64 -15.12 4.87 12.39
N LEU A 65 -14.62 4.40 11.24
CA LEU A 65 -14.73 5.08 9.96
C LEU A 65 -15.55 4.27 8.97
N GLN A 66 -16.50 4.93 8.32
CA GLN A 66 -17.15 4.46 7.11
C GLN A 66 -16.49 5.13 5.90
N PHE A 67 -16.34 4.41 4.79
CA PHE A 67 -15.78 4.95 3.56
C PHE A 67 -16.83 5.01 2.46
N ARG A 68 -16.84 6.12 1.73
CA ARG A 68 -17.69 6.33 0.56
C ARG A 68 -16.82 6.73 -0.63
N SER A 69 -16.96 6.05 -1.75
CA SER A 69 -16.37 6.50 -3.01
C SER A 69 -17.01 7.81 -3.47
N GLU A 70 -16.18 8.73 -3.95
CA GLU A 70 -16.59 10.01 -4.52
C GLU A 70 -16.18 10.14 -5.99
N THR A 71 -15.62 9.07 -6.56
CA THR A 71 -15.49 8.88 -8.00
C THR A 71 -16.78 8.24 -8.50
N TYR A 72 -17.43 8.89 -9.47
CA TYR A 72 -18.71 8.46 -10.04
C TYR A 72 -18.52 7.91 -11.45
N ASP A 73 -19.38 6.97 -11.84
CA ASP A 73 -19.57 6.48 -13.22
C ASP A 73 -18.41 5.72 -13.88
N ASP A 74 -17.32 5.44 -13.14
CA ASP A 74 -16.21 4.62 -13.62
C ASP A 74 -16.32 3.17 -13.15
N THR A 75 -15.96 2.22 -14.01
CA THR A 75 -15.72 0.81 -13.61
C THR A 75 -14.25 0.53 -13.36
N ILE A 76 -13.39 1.26 -14.07
CA ILE A 76 -11.93 1.21 -14.01
C ILE A 76 -11.43 2.65 -14.17
N ALA A 77 -10.62 3.13 -13.23
CA ALA A 77 -10.09 4.49 -13.24
C ALA A 77 -8.60 4.51 -12.88
N THR A 78 -7.87 5.52 -13.34
CA THR A 78 -6.47 5.74 -12.95
C THR A 78 -6.35 6.31 -11.54
N THR A 79 -7.42 6.91 -11.02
CA THR A 79 -7.51 7.49 -9.68
C THR A 79 -8.92 7.26 -9.11
N TRP A 80 -8.99 6.90 -7.83
CA TRP A 80 -10.21 6.78 -7.04
C TRP A 80 -10.15 7.71 -5.83
N GLU A 81 -11.26 8.40 -5.55
CA GLU A 81 -11.42 9.27 -4.38
C GLU A 81 -12.33 8.62 -3.34
N PHE A 82 -11.93 8.65 -2.07
CA PHE A 82 -12.70 8.14 -0.94
C PHE A 82 -12.81 9.17 0.17
N ALA A 83 -14.02 9.44 0.65
CA ALA A 83 -14.25 10.13 1.90
C ALA A 83 -14.32 9.12 3.05
N ALA A 84 -13.51 9.34 4.09
CA ALA A 84 -13.65 8.69 5.38
C ALA A 84 -14.57 9.52 6.28
N ILE A 85 -15.67 8.92 6.70
CA ILE A 85 -16.76 9.54 7.46
C ILE A 85 -16.76 8.90 8.85
N GLU A 86 -16.81 9.72 9.89
CA GLU A 86 -16.89 9.22 11.27
C GLU A 86 -18.23 8.55 11.52
N ILE A 87 -18.18 7.35 12.09
CA ILE A 87 -19.36 6.65 12.61
C ILE A 87 -19.61 7.19 14.00
N HIS A 88 -20.80 7.76 14.22
CA HIS A 88 -21.21 8.23 15.55
C HIS A 88 -22.32 7.34 16.12
N ASP A 89 -21.96 6.53 17.10
CA ASP A 89 -22.85 5.63 17.83
C ASP A 89 -22.34 5.42 19.27
N GLU A 90 -22.97 4.49 20.01
CA GLU A 90 -22.59 4.20 21.41
C GLU A 90 -21.17 3.62 21.54
N ILE A 91 -20.61 3.03 20.49
CA ILE A 91 -19.30 2.37 20.48
C ILE A 91 -18.21 3.37 20.11
N CYS A 92 -18.42 4.14 19.04
CA CYS A 92 -17.46 5.08 18.48
C CYS A 92 -17.53 6.48 19.09
N GLY A 93 -18.62 6.79 19.82
CA GLY A 93 -18.86 8.09 20.42
C GLY A 93 -19.19 9.15 19.36
N GLY A 94 -19.15 10.43 19.76
CA GLY A 94 -19.50 11.56 18.89
C GLY A 94 -20.97 11.94 18.94
N ASP A 95 -21.31 13.04 18.27
CA ASP A 95 -22.69 13.51 18.16
C ASP A 95 -23.41 12.77 17.02
N PRO A 96 -24.43 11.93 17.29
CA PRO A 96 -25.11 11.15 16.26
C PRO A 96 -25.82 12.00 15.21
N TYR A 97 -26.03 13.29 15.48
CA TYR A 97 -26.67 14.22 14.55
C TYR A 97 -25.68 14.94 13.64
N VAL A 98 -24.38 14.65 13.75
CA VAL A 98 -23.33 15.28 12.96
C VAL A 98 -22.41 14.23 12.35
N GLY A 99 -22.51 13.98 11.05
CA GLY A 99 -21.59 13.07 10.34
C GLY A 99 -20.45 13.84 9.70
N HIS A 100 -19.27 13.90 10.34
CA HIS A 100 -18.13 14.61 9.80
C HIS A 100 -17.31 13.73 8.84
N VAL A 101 -16.93 14.31 7.69
CA VAL A 101 -15.84 13.75 6.88
C VAL A 101 -14.55 14.02 7.63
N ARG A 102 -13.89 12.97 8.12
CA ARG A 102 -12.60 13.08 8.81
C ARG A 102 -11.48 13.38 7.84
N ASN A 103 -11.44 12.69 6.70
CA ASN A 103 -10.41 12.84 5.68
C ASN A 103 -10.92 12.45 4.30
N ARG A 104 -10.22 12.91 3.27
CA ARG A 104 -10.39 12.47 1.88
C ARG A 104 -9.09 11.87 1.38
N TYR A 105 -9.19 10.79 0.64
CA TYR A 105 -8.04 10.06 0.10
C TYR A 105 -8.16 9.95 -1.42
N LYS A 106 -7.03 10.10 -2.11
CA LYS A 106 -6.85 9.75 -3.52
C LYS A 106 -5.99 8.51 -3.61
N VAL A 107 -6.45 7.50 -4.33
CA VAL A 107 -5.70 6.27 -4.58
C VAL A 107 -5.46 6.16 -6.07
N ASN A 108 -4.19 6.16 -6.48
CA ASN A 108 -3.82 6.04 -7.89
C ASN A 108 -3.57 4.57 -8.26
N ALA A 109 -3.78 4.23 -9.52
CA ALA A 109 -3.57 2.88 -10.05
C ALA A 109 -2.11 2.39 -9.92
N ASN A 110 -1.15 3.27 -9.65
CA ASN A 110 0.24 2.91 -9.35
C ASN A 110 0.49 2.55 -7.87
N GLY A 111 -0.57 2.54 -7.05
CA GLY A 111 -0.52 2.26 -5.62
C GLY A 111 -0.17 3.45 -4.73
N SER A 112 0.10 4.64 -5.30
CA SER A 112 0.30 5.84 -4.49
C SER A 112 -1.02 6.31 -3.87
N ILE A 113 -0.95 6.74 -2.61
CA ILE A 113 -2.08 7.26 -1.85
C ILE A 113 -1.76 8.70 -1.46
N MET A 114 -2.72 9.59 -1.62
CA MET A 114 -2.67 10.98 -1.19
C MET A 114 -3.79 11.24 -0.18
N ILE A 115 -3.57 12.16 0.73
CA ILE A 115 -4.54 12.63 1.73
C ILE A 115 -4.79 14.13 1.51
N TYR A 116 -6.04 14.56 1.68
CA TYR A 116 -6.41 15.97 1.55
C TYR A 116 -6.03 16.77 2.81
N ASP A 117 -5.21 17.80 2.69
CA ASP A 117 -4.98 18.78 3.76
C ASP A 117 -5.97 19.96 3.59
N PRO A 118 -6.96 20.12 4.48
CA PRO A 118 -7.92 21.21 4.38
C PRO A 118 -7.32 22.60 4.68
N ARG A 119 -6.14 22.67 5.29
CA ARG A 119 -5.45 23.95 5.57
C ARG A 119 -4.85 24.53 4.31
N GLU A 120 -4.22 23.67 3.52
CA GLU A 120 -3.59 24.05 2.25
C GLU A 120 -4.57 23.93 1.07
N GLY A 121 -5.68 23.20 1.25
CA GLY A 121 -6.68 22.98 0.22
C GLY A 121 -6.23 22.00 -0.88
N GLU A 122 -5.20 21.21 -0.61
CA GLU A 122 -4.48 20.39 -1.60
C GLU A 122 -4.34 18.94 -1.14
N TYR A 123 -4.03 18.05 -2.08
CA TYR A 123 -3.68 16.66 -1.77
C TYR A 123 -2.17 16.51 -1.59
N GLU A 124 -1.76 15.91 -0.49
CA GLU A 124 -0.36 15.60 -0.19
C GLU A 124 -0.12 14.08 -0.10
N PRO A 125 1.11 13.60 -0.34
CA PRO A 125 1.41 12.18 -0.20
C PRO A 125 1.01 11.67 1.18
N PHE A 126 0.27 10.56 1.24
CA PHE A 126 -0.04 9.88 2.48
C PHE A 126 1.26 9.25 3.00
N LYS A 127 1.91 9.96 3.93
CA LYS A 127 3.15 9.52 4.56
C LYS A 127 2.81 8.81 5.86
N ASP A 128 3.61 7.80 6.19
CA ASP A 128 3.79 7.39 7.59
C ASP A 128 4.13 8.67 8.38
N LEU A 129 3.20 9.18 9.18
CA LEU A 129 3.57 10.01 10.32
C LEU A 129 4.30 9.05 11.28
N GLN A 130 5.61 8.90 11.08
CA GLN A 130 6.52 8.34 12.08
C GLN A 130 6.60 9.26 13.28
#